data_AF-E5A5D6-F1
#
_entry.id   AF-E5A5D6-F1
#
_cell.length_a   1.000
_cell.length_b   1.000
_cell.length_c   1.000
_cell.angle_alpha   90.00
_cell.angle_beta   90.00
_cell.angle_gamma   90.00
#
_symmetry.space_group_name_H-M   'P 1'
#
loop_
_entity.id
_entity.type
_entity.pdbx_description
1 polymer ?
#
loop_
_entity_poly.entity_id
_entity_poly.type
_entity_poly.pdbx_seq_one_letter_code
_entity_poly.pdbx_strand_id
1 'polypeptide(L)'
;MVLSSPTFPRTYFQVPTVAVHMCDQRKQYDQCVSYVPLSVLEHYAPHICHLIEPDILLNRYRLFIRLPLHDHVEDIEWAGLYRLLAHWNHAAANMIDTPLPPTNSVSDAIKIYRSLQLMLKPEAETLRSRIMHTLHTTPLTELDVQTIWWAFQAKPEWPSWLDALCYNLVRFQVLSGQPCGTAIQLFIETEMLNMDNAQYCQVLVAYERHGLATRSRVRTTVSRCVERSFCRFQARS
;
A
#
# COMPACT_ATOMS: atom_id res chain seq x y z
N MET A 1 5.50 -58.36 -38.13
CA MET A 1 5.41 -56.90 -38.35
C MET A 1 4.47 -56.33 -37.29
N VAL A 2 5.03 -55.65 -36.28
CA VAL A 2 4.25 -55.01 -35.21
C VAL A 2 3.90 -53.61 -35.71
N LEU A 3 2.60 -53.34 -35.87
CA LEU A 3 2.10 -52.02 -36.24
C LEU A 3 2.20 -51.10 -35.02
N SER A 4 3.08 -50.11 -35.10
CA SER A 4 3.22 -49.03 -34.13
C SER A 4 1.93 -48.21 -34.09
N SER A 5 1.24 -48.19 -32.96
CA SER A 5 0.10 -47.32 -32.73
C SER A 5 0.52 -45.84 -32.91
N PRO A 6 -0.29 -45.00 -33.58
CA PRO A 6 0.02 -43.59 -33.68
C PRO A 6 -0.09 -42.93 -32.30
N THR A 7 1.03 -42.43 -31.80
CA THR A 7 1.09 -41.56 -30.64
C THR A 7 0.36 -40.27 -30.97
N PHE A 8 -0.87 -40.12 -30.46
CA PHE A 8 -1.56 -38.83 -30.52
C PHE A 8 -0.69 -37.77 -29.85
N PRO A 9 -0.51 -36.58 -30.46
CA PRO A 9 0.17 -35.48 -29.79
C PRO A 9 -0.66 -35.12 -28.56
N ARG A 10 -0.05 -35.23 -27.37
CA ARG A 10 -0.61 -34.64 -26.14
C ARG A 10 -0.71 -33.14 -26.39
N THR A 11 -1.91 -32.65 -26.71
CA THR A 11 -2.24 -31.25 -26.56
C THR A 11 -2.12 -30.93 -25.09
N TYR A 12 -1.01 -30.30 -24.70
CA TYR A 12 -0.88 -29.71 -23.38
C TYR A 12 -1.99 -28.66 -23.27
N PHE A 13 -3.02 -28.94 -22.46
CA PHE A 13 -3.98 -27.94 -22.06
C PHE A 13 -3.20 -26.85 -21.31
N GLN A 14 -2.90 -25.75 -21.99
CA GLN A 14 -2.35 -24.58 -21.34
C GLN A 14 -3.46 -24.00 -20.47
N VAL A 15 -3.22 -23.99 -19.15
CA VAL A 15 -4.11 -23.28 -18.23
C VAL A 15 -4.12 -21.81 -18.66
N PRO A 16 -5.29 -21.21 -18.93
CA PRO A 16 -5.37 -19.80 -19.29
C PRO A 16 -4.69 -18.94 -18.22
N THR A 17 -3.71 -18.15 -18.62
CA THR A 17 -2.98 -17.25 -17.72
C THR A 17 -3.23 -15.79 -18.08
N VAL A 18 -3.33 -14.97 -17.04
CA VAL A 18 -3.54 -13.53 -17.10
C VAL A 18 -2.25 -12.85 -16.66
N ALA A 19 -1.67 -12.03 -17.52
CA ALA A 19 -0.62 -11.11 -17.16
C ALA A 19 -1.25 -9.90 -16.46
N VAL A 20 -0.87 -9.66 -15.20
CA VAL A 20 -1.35 -8.51 -14.45
C VAL A 20 -0.34 -7.38 -14.61
N HIS A 21 -0.78 -6.29 -15.20
CA HIS A 21 0.01 -5.10 -15.49
C HIS A 21 -0.43 -3.94 -14.61
N MET A 22 0.53 -3.18 -14.10
CA MET A 22 0.28 -1.86 -13.55
C MET A 22 0.70 -0.81 -14.57
N CYS A 23 -0.21 0.12 -14.83
CA CYS A 23 0.07 1.21 -15.74
C CYS A 23 -0.46 2.55 -15.25
N ASP A 24 0.14 3.61 -15.76
CA ASP A 24 -0.38 4.94 -15.53
C ASP A 24 -1.60 5.22 -16.41
N GLN A 25 -2.32 6.31 -16.14
CA GLN A 25 -3.50 6.68 -16.91
C GLN A 25 -3.21 6.91 -18.40
N ARG A 26 -1.96 7.28 -18.76
CA ARG A 26 -1.55 7.53 -20.14
C ARG A 26 -0.88 6.31 -20.81
N LYS A 27 -0.76 5.17 -20.11
CA LYS A 27 -0.02 3.97 -20.54
C LYS A 27 1.43 4.24 -20.96
N GLN A 28 2.04 5.32 -20.47
CA GLN A 28 3.45 5.63 -20.66
C GLN A 28 4.34 4.77 -19.76
N TYR A 29 3.80 4.32 -18.62
CA TYR A 29 4.43 3.35 -17.75
C TYR A 29 3.57 2.08 -17.80
N ASP A 30 4.15 0.96 -18.23
CA ASP A 30 3.48 -0.35 -18.30
C ASP A 30 4.45 -1.41 -17.78
N GLN A 31 4.09 -2.01 -16.65
CA GLN A 31 4.93 -3.00 -16.00
C GLN A 31 4.14 -4.23 -15.59
N CYS A 32 4.65 -5.38 -16.03
CA CYS A 32 4.09 -6.66 -15.66
C CYS A 32 4.45 -6.97 -14.20
N VAL A 33 3.44 -7.08 -13.36
CA VAL A 33 3.58 -7.40 -11.94
C VAL A 33 3.70 -8.90 -11.70
N SER A 34 2.82 -9.69 -12.31
CA SER A 34 2.79 -11.15 -12.13
C SER A 34 1.96 -11.83 -13.22
N TYR A 35 2.10 -13.16 -13.30
CA TYR A 35 1.25 -14.03 -14.12
C TYR A 35 0.43 -14.93 -13.19
N VAL A 36 -0.89 -14.97 -13.44
CA VAL A 36 -1.84 -15.65 -12.55
C VAL A 36 -2.79 -16.49 -13.42
N PRO A 37 -3.09 -17.75 -13.05
CA PRO A 37 -4.12 -18.53 -13.75
C PRO A 37 -5.47 -17.82 -13.66
N LEU A 38 -6.23 -17.82 -14.76
CA LEU A 38 -7.55 -17.18 -14.80
C LEU A 38 -8.48 -17.71 -13.70
N SER A 39 -8.45 -19.02 -13.44
CA SER A 39 -9.25 -19.66 -12.39
C SER A 39 -8.94 -19.13 -10.98
N VAL A 40 -7.70 -18.71 -10.71
CA VAL A 40 -7.32 -18.10 -9.42
C VAL A 40 -7.97 -16.72 -9.30
N LEU A 41 -7.97 -15.92 -10.36
CA LEU A 41 -8.65 -14.62 -10.35
C LEU A 41 -10.17 -14.77 -10.26
N GLU A 42 -10.77 -15.72 -10.98
CA GLU A 42 -12.21 -16.00 -10.90
C GLU A 42 -12.63 -16.40 -9.48
N HIS A 43 -11.78 -17.15 -8.78
CA HIS A 43 -12.04 -17.56 -7.41
C HIS A 43 -11.86 -16.43 -6.41
N TYR A 44 -10.70 -15.77 -6.41
CA TYR A 44 -10.36 -14.79 -5.36
C TYR A 44 -10.89 -13.39 -5.66
N ALA A 45 -10.93 -12.96 -6.93
CA ALA A 45 -11.31 -11.63 -7.36
C ALA A 45 -12.24 -11.67 -8.60
N PRO A 46 -13.43 -12.28 -8.51
CA PRO A 46 -14.34 -12.39 -9.67
C PRO A 46 -14.75 -11.02 -10.23
N HIS A 47 -14.73 -9.98 -9.40
CA HIS A 47 -15.22 -8.65 -9.76
C HIS A 47 -14.30 -7.91 -10.73
N ILE A 48 -13.04 -8.32 -10.88
CA ILE A 48 -12.11 -7.71 -11.85
C ILE A 48 -12.00 -8.53 -13.14
N CYS A 49 -12.58 -9.73 -13.19
CA CYS A 49 -12.46 -10.61 -14.36
C CYS A 49 -13.08 -10.00 -15.63
N HIS A 50 -14.10 -9.14 -15.48
CA HIS A 50 -14.69 -8.41 -16.61
C HIS A 50 -13.77 -7.33 -17.21
N LEU A 51 -12.68 -6.97 -16.52
CA LEU A 51 -11.66 -6.03 -16.98
C LEU A 51 -10.50 -6.71 -17.71
N ILE A 52 -10.54 -8.04 -17.85
CA ILE A 52 -9.50 -8.82 -18.51
C ILE A 52 -9.68 -8.70 -20.02
N GLU A 53 -8.65 -8.21 -20.70
CA GLU A 53 -8.60 -8.02 -22.14
C GLU A 53 -7.84 -9.20 -22.80
N PRO A 54 -8.31 -9.75 -23.93
CA PRO A 54 -7.55 -10.74 -24.68
C PRO A 54 -6.37 -10.08 -25.40
N ASP A 55 -5.19 -10.68 -25.29
CA ASP A 55 -3.99 -10.27 -26.02
C ASP A 55 -3.96 -10.94 -27.39
N ILE A 56 -4.23 -10.13 -28.41
CA ILE A 56 -4.35 -10.53 -29.82
C ILE A 56 -3.07 -11.20 -30.34
N LEU A 57 -1.90 -10.91 -29.74
CA LEU A 57 -0.61 -11.37 -30.25
C LEU A 57 -0.08 -12.65 -29.59
N LEU A 58 -0.55 -13.01 -28.40
CA LEU A 58 0.11 -14.05 -27.58
C LEU A 58 -0.82 -15.15 -27.08
N ASN A 59 -2.11 -15.16 -27.43
CA ASN A 59 -3.11 -16.06 -26.85
C ASN A 59 -3.06 -16.04 -25.31
N ARG A 60 -2.83 -14.85 -24.76
CA ARG A 60 -2.74 -14.56 -23.33
C ARG A 60 -3.82 -13.58 -22.96
N TYR A 61 -4.14 -13.51 -21.69
CA TYR A 61 -5.06 -12.51 -21.17
C TYR A 61 -4.26 -11.44 -20.44
N ARG A 62 -4.73 -10.19 -20.46
CA ARG A 62 -4.09 -9.08 -19.74
C ARG A 62 -5.09 -8.38 -18.85
N LEU A 63 -4.68 -8.08 -17.63
CA LEU A 63 -5.40 -7.22 -16.71
C LEU A 63 -4.58 -5.95 -16.50
N PHE A 64 -5.12 -4.79 -16.85
CA PHE A 64 -4.47 -3.50 -16.63
C PHE A 64 -5.05 -2.79 -15.40
N ILE A 65 -4.23 -2.64 -14.37
CA ILE A 65 -4.55 -1.85 -13.18
C ILE A 65 -4.00 -0.46 -13.39
N ARG A 66 -4.91 0.50 -13.59
CA ARG A 66 -4.56 1.90 -13.86
C ARG A 66 -4.49 2.70 -12.57
N LEU A 67 -3.35 3.32 -12.32
CA LEU A 67 -3.15 4.21 -11.19
C LEU A 67 -2.70 5.59 -11.66
N PRO A 68 -3.08 6.68 -10.97
CA PRO A 68 -2.31 7.89 -11.08
C PRO A 68 -0.88 7.57 -10.63
N LEU A 69 0.11 7.84 -11.49
CA LEU A 69 1.52 7.70 -11.11
C LEU A 69 1.76 8.56 -9.88
N HIS A 70 2.24 7.90 -8.83
CA HIS A 70 2.68 8.54 -7.61
C HIS A 70 4.12 8.12 -7.36
N ASP A 71 4.84 8.96 -6.63
CA ASP A 71 6.12 8.54 -6.06
C ASP A 71 5.87 7.28 -5.20
N HIS A 72 6.75 6.28 -5.30
CA HIS A 72 6.74 5.04 -4.50
C HIS A 72 5.67 3.98 -4.84
N VAL A 73 5.07 4.01 -6.04
CA VAL A 73 4.13 2.95 -6.49
C VAL A 73 4.76 1.56 -6.45
N GLU A 74 6.07 1.44 -6.74
CA GLU A 74 6.79 0.16 -6.69
C GLU A 74 6.87 -0.38 -5.24
N ASP A 75 7.12 0.52 -4.28
CA ASP A 75 7.31 0.18 -2.86
C ASP A 75 6.00 -0.24 -2.16
N ILE A 76 4.86 0.28 -2.64
CA ILE A 76 3.56 0.13 -2.01
C ILE A 76 2.64 -0.77 -2.84
N GLU A 77 2.07 -0.25 -3.93
CA GLU A 77 1.04 -0.94 -4.69
C GLU A 77 1.60 -2.18 -5.40
N TRP A 78 2.77 -2.08 -6.05
CA TRP A 78 3.36 -3.24 -6.72
C TRP A 78 3.80 -4.29 -5.72
N ALA A 79 4.62 -3.93 -4.74
CA ALA A 79 5.09 -4.88 -3.72
C ALA A 79 3.93 -5.61 -3.02
N GLY A 80 2.86 -4.90 -2.65
CA GLY A 80 1.66 -5.49 -2.09
C GLY A 80 0.96 -6.42 -3.08
N LEU A 81 0.82 -5.98 -4.32
CA LEU A 81 0.04 -6.71 -5.33
C LEU A 81 0.74 -8.01 -5.72
N TYR A 82 2.05 -7.93 -5.94
CA TYR A 82 2.89 -9.10 -6.19
C TYR A 82 2.72 -10.14 -5.09
N ARG A 83 2.81 -9.71 -3.82
CA ARG A 83 2.65 -10.60 -2.65
C ARG A 83 1.26 -11.21 -2.56
N LEU A 84 0.20 -10.42 -2.80
CA LEU A 84 -1.18 -10.90 -2.78
C LEU A 84 -1.42 -11.97 -3.86
N LEU A 85 -0.98 -11.71 -5.10
CA LEU A 85 -1.13 -12.63 -6.22
C LEU A 85 -0.30 -13.90 -6.03
N ALA A 86 0.93 -13.79 -5.52
CA ALA A 86 1.75 -14.93 -5.19
C ALA A 86 1.10 -15.81 -4.11
N HIS A 87 0.49 -15.19 -3.10
CA HIS A 87 -0.27 -15.90 -2.07
C HIS A 87 -1.49 -16.62 -2.64
N TRP A 88 -2.31 -15.98 -3.48
CA TRP A 88 -3.47 -16.64 -4.11
C TRP A 88 -3.06 -17.80 -5.01
N ASN A 89 -1.98 -17.66 -5.77
CA ASN A 89 -1.42 -18.76 -6.57
C ASN A 89 -1.02 -19.95 -5.68
N HIS A 90 -0.31 -19.68 -4.59
CA HIS A 90 0.13 -20.71 -3.65
C HIS A 90 -1.06 -21.37 -2.94
N ALA A 91 -2.03 -20.56 -2.48
CA ALA A 91 -3.23 -21.02 -1.80
C ALA A 91 -4.08 -21.91 -2.73
N ALA A 92 -4.28 -21.51 -3.98
CA ALA A 92 -4.97 -22.31 -4.98
C ALA A 92 -4.25 -23.63 -5.30
N ALA A 93 -2.91 -23.59 -5.45
CA ALA A 93 -2.12 -24.79 -5.72
C ALA A 93 -2.19 -25.82 -4.57
N ASN A 94 -2.31 -25.35 -3.33
CA ASN A 94 -2.35 -26.18 -2.14
C ASN A 94 -3.78 -26.41 -1.59
N MET A 95 -4.81 -25.94 -2.29
CA MET A 95 -6.21 -26.00 -1.85
C MET A 95 -6.44 -25.42 -0.44
N ILE A 96 -5.69 -24.37 -0.10
CA ILE A 96 -5.81 -23.64 1.16
C ILE A 96 -6.78 -22.48 0.95
N ASP A 97 -7.91 -22.50 1.65
CA ASP A 97 -8.89 -21.41 1.59
C ASP A 97 -8.52 -20.28 2.55
N THR A 98 -7.42 -19.58 2.24
CA THR A 98 -6.99 -18.38 2.96
C THR A 98 -6.88 -17.22 1.99
N PRO A 99 -7.83 -16.27 1.99
CA PRO A 99 -7.85 -15.19 0.99
C PRO A 99 -6.78 -14.13 1.24
N LEU A 100 -6.20 -14.08 2.43
CA LEU A 100 -5.25 -13.05 2.84
C LEU A 100 -3.88 -13.65 3.17
N PRO A 101 -2.78 -13.05 2.66
CA PRO A 101 -1.45 -13.42 3.11
C PRO A 101 -1.23 -13.02 4.58
N PRO A 102 -0.37 -13.74 5.31
CA PRO A 102 0.01 -13.34 6.66
C PRO A 102 0.73 -11.98 6.63
N THR A 103 0.38 -11.11 7.57
CA THR A 103 0.98 -9.77 7.73
C THR A 103 1.75 -9.73 9.04
N ASN A 104 3.06 -9.49 8.98
CA ASN A 104 3.94 -9.50 10.16
C ASN A 104 4.14 -8.09 10.75
N SER A 105 3.75 -7.04 10.03
CA SER A 105 3.89 -5.64 10.42
C SER A 105 2.70 -4.80 9.93
N VAL A 106 2.61 -3.55 10.40
CA VAL A 106 1.61 -2.60 9.90
C VAL A 106 1.91 -2.25 8.44
N SER A 107 3.18 -2.05 8.08
CA SER A 107 3.62 -1.82 6.69
C SER A 107 3.14 -2.94 5.76
N ASP A 108 3.34 -4.21 6.13
CA ASP A 108 2.84 -5.36 5.38
C ASP A 108 1.32 -5.29 5.18
N ALA A 109 0.59 -5.01 6.26
CA ALA A 109 -0.86 -4.94 6.23
C ALA A 109 -1.36 -3.78 5.34
N ILE A 110 -0.68 -2.63 5.35
CA ILE A 110 -1.00 -1.50 4.47
C ILE A 110 -0.81 -1.88 3.00
N LYS A 111 0.31 -2.51 2.65
CA LYS A 111 0.56 -2.95 1.27
C LYS A 111 -0.53 -3.91 0.78
N ILE A 112 -0.90 -4.89 1.60
CA ILE A 112 -1.99 -5.83 1.28
C ILE A 112 -3.34 -5.13 1.20
N TYR A 113 -3.64 -4.21 2.12
CA TYR A 113 -4.85 -3.39 2.07
C TYR A 113 -4.97 -2.64 0.75
N ARG A 114 -3.89 -1.96 0.32
CA ARG A 114 -3.85 -1.27 -0.97
C ARG A 114 -4.11 -2.22 -2.12
N SER A 115 -3.50 -3.42 -2.13
CA SER A 115 -3.72 -4.41 -3.18
C SER A 115 -5.13 -4.96 -3.22
N LEU A 116 -5.76 -5.18 -2.06
CA LEU A 116 -7.16 -5.60 -1.98
C LEU A 116 -8.09 -4.53 -2.55
N GLN A 117 -7.81 -3.25 -2.29
CA GLN A 117 -8.57 -2.15 -2.91
C GLN A 117 -8.43 -2.15 -4.44
N LEU A 118 -7.22 -2.37 -4.96
CA LEU A 118 -6.98 -2.50 -6.42
C LEU A 118 -7.74 -3.69 -7.03
N MET A 119 -7.88 -4.76 -6.26
CA MET A 119 -8.60 -5.97 -6.65
C MET A 119 -10.10 -5.93 -6.32
N LEU A 120 -10.62 -4.78 -5.88
CA LEU A 120 -12.02 -4.55 -5.53
C LEU A 120 -12.56 -5.56 -4.50
N LYS A 121 -11.72 -5.92 -3.52
CA LYS A 121 -12.02 -6.94 -2.52
C LYS A 121 -12.66 -6.32 -1.26
N PRO A 122 -13.85 -6.77 -0.83
CA PRO A 122 -14.50 -6.25 0.39
C PRO A 122 -13.67 -6.49 1.66
N GLU A 123 -12.80 -7.50 1.67
CA GLU A 123 -11.87 -7.79 2.76
C GLU A 123 -10.90 -6.63 3.03
N ALA A 124 -10.74 -5.68 2.09
CA ALA A 124 -9.98 -4.46 2.29
C ALA A 124 -10.50 -3.66 3.50
N GLU A 125 -11.82 -3.48 3.65
CA GLU A 125 -12.37 -2.70 4.77
C GLU A 125 -12.20 -3.42 6.11
N THR A 126 -12.32 -4.76 6.12
CA THR A 126 -12.05 -5.55 7.33
C THR A 126 -10.57 -5.41 7.75
N LEU A 127 -9.66 -5.46 6.79
CA LEU A 127 -8.23 -5.26 7.05
C LEU A 127 -7.95 -3.83 7.51
N ARG A 128 -8.59 -2.82 6.91
CA ARG A 128 -8.50 -1.42 7.34
C ARG A 128 -8.87 -1.25 8.81
N SER A 129 -10.01 -1.80 9.25
CA SER A 129 -10.43 -1.72 10.66
C SER A 129 -9.38 -2.35 11.60
N ARG A 130 -8.78 -3.48 11.21
CA ARG A 130 -7.71 -4.13 11.98
C ARG A 130 -6.46 -3.25 12.06
N ILE A 131 -6.04 -2.65 10.95
CA ILE A 131 -4.88 -1.76 10.93
C ILE A 131 -5.14 -0.54 11.81
N MET A 132 -6.29 0.11 11.66
CA MET A 132 -6.65 1.27 12.48
C MET A 132 -6.65 0.93 13.98
N HIS A 133 -7.17 -0.24 14.36
CA HIS A 133 -7.08 -0.71 15.74
C HIS A 133 -5.61 -0.84 16.21
N THR A 134 -4.76 -1.47 15.40
CA THR A 134 -3.32 -1.60 15.69
C THR A 134 -2.63 -0.24 15.85
N LEU A 135 -2.99 0.75 15.01
CA LEU A 135 -2.49 2.12 15.13
C LEU A 135 -2.87 2.79 16.46
N HIS A 136 -3.90 2.30 17.17
CA HIS A 136 -4.23 2.81 18.51
C HIS A 136 -3.57 2.02 19.65
N THR A 137 -3.09 0.80 19.41
CA THR A 137 -2.65 -0.10 20.49
C THR A 137 -1.16 -0.41 20.47
N THR A 138 -0.47 -0.22 19.35
CA THR A 138 0.92 -0.67 19.16
C THR A 138 1.79 0.47 18.64
N PRO A 139 3.00 0.71 19.17
CA PRO A 139 3.89 1.74 18.66
C PRO A 139 4.33 1.41 17.22
N LEU A 140 4.36 2.43 16.36
CA LEU A 140 4.82 2.29 14.98
C LEU A 140 6.34 2.28 14.86
N THR A 141 6.83 1.53 13.86
CA THR A 141 8.21 1.63 13.38
C THR A 141 8.35 2.71 12.32
N GLU A 142 9.58 3.08 11.97
CA GLU A 142 9.86 4.03 10.88
C GLU A 142 9.29 3.56 9.54
N LEU A 143 9.48 2.28 9.22
CA LEU A 143 8.95 1.69 8.00
C LEU A 143 7.42 1.78 7.96
N ASP A 144 6.73 1.61 9.10
CA ASP A 144 5.27 1.74 9.15
C ASP A 144 4.83 3.18 8.86
N VAL A 145 5.49 4.17 9.47
CA VAL A 145 5.20 5.60 9.25
C VAL A 145 5.39 5.96 7.77
N GLN A 146 6.53 5.59 7.20
CA GLN A 146 6.86 5.85 5.80
C GLN A 146 5.87 5.15 4.85
N THR A 147 5.51 3.89 5.13
CA THR A 147 4.56 3.14 4.30
C THR A 147 3.17 3.79 4.32
N ILE A 148 2.67 4.19 5.50
CA ILE A 148 1.38 4.89 5.63
C ILE A 148 1.42 6.23 4.88
N TRP A 149 2.51 6.97 5.03
CA TRP A 149 2.71 8.26 4.39
C TRP A 149 2.61 8.14 2.86
N TRP A 150 3.47 7.31 2.28
CA TRP A 150 3.52 7.09 0.83
C TRP A 150 2.22 6.49 0.30
N ALA A 151 1.59 5.59 1.06
CA ALA A 151 0.35 4.96 0.64
C ALA A 151 -0.85 5.91 0.59
N PHE A 152 -0.89 7.01 1.35
CA PHE A 152 -2.13 7.79 1.49
C PHE A 152 -2.01 9.29 1.30
N GLN A 153 -0.83 9.90 1.35
CA GLN A 153 -0.70 11.37 1.35
C GLN A 153 -1.46 12.10 0.22
N ALA A 154 -1.60 11.45 -0.94
CA ALA A 154 -2.29 11.99 -2.11
C ALA A 154 -3.71 11.41 -2.32
N LYS A 155 -4.26 10.68 -1.35
CA LYS A 155 -5.54 9.97 -1.47
C LYS A 155 -6.64 10.61 -0.59
N PRO A 156 -7.93 10.53 -0.97
CA PRO A 156 -9.02 11.14 -0.20
C PRO A 156 -9.14 10.65 1.25
N GLU A 157 -8.68 9.44 1.53
CA GLU A 157 -8.68 8.85 2.88
C GLU A 157 -7.56 9.40 3.78
N TRP A 158 -6.64 10.23 3.26
CA TRP A 158 -5.50 10.77 4.00
C TRP A 158 -5.85 11.35 5.37
N PRO A 159 -6.92 12.17 5.54
CA PRO A 159 -7.19 12.78 6.84
C PRO A 159 -7.42 11.76 7.96
N SER A 160 -8.02 10.60 7.66
CA SER A 160 -8.24 9.55 8.65
C SER A 160 -6.95 8.84 9.03
N TRP A 161 -6.10 8.55 8.04
CA TRP A 161 -4.80 7.92 8.26
C TRP A 161 -3.82 8.83 8.99
N LEU A 162 -3.82 10.13 8.64
CA LEU A 162 -3.02 11.14 9.29
C LEU A 162 -3.41 11.32 10.77
N ASP A 163 -4.71 11.36 11.08
CA ASP A 163 -5.17 11.48 12.47
C ASP A 163 -4.72 10.27 13.32
N ALA A 164 -4.90 9.04 12.80
CA ALA A 164 -4.44 7.83 13.48
C ALA A 164 -2.91 7.76 13.63
N LEU A 165 -2.17 8.17 12.60
CA LEU A 165 -0.71 8.26 12.62
C LEU A 165 -0.22 9.25 13.69
N CYS A 166 -0.75 10.48 13.69
CA CYS A 166 -0.41 11.50 14.67
C CYS A 166 -0.78 11.06 16.10
N TYR A 167 -1.95 10.45 16.28
CA TYR A 167 -2.35 9.87 17.56
C TYR A 167 -1.31 8.86 18.06
N ASN A 168 -0.90 7.92 17.21
CA ASN A 168 0.10 6.91 17.57
C ASN A 168 1.43 7.54 18.01
N LEU A 169 1.96 8.44 17.18
CA LEU A 169 3.24 9.12 17.42
C LEU A 169 3.24 9.88 18.75
N VAL A 170 2.14 10.57 19.06
CA VAL A 170 1.99 11.30 20.33
C VAL A 170 1.79 10.35 21.50
N ARG A 171 0.86 9.39 21.41
CA ARG A 171 0.50 8.48 22.50
C ARG A 171 1.68 7.65 22.98
N PHE A 172 2.39 7.02 22.05
CA PHE A 172 3.51 6.14 22.38
C PHE A 172 4.81 6.90 22.54
N GLN A 173 4.78 8.24 22.47
CA GLN A 173 5.98 9.06 22.61
C GLN A 173 7.08 8.58 21.66
N VAL A 174 6.69 8.16 20.44
CA VAL A 174 7.60 7.48 19.49
C VAL A 174 8.81 8.37 19.16
N LEU A 175 8.60 9.69 19.21
CA LEU A 175 9.64 10.70 19.00
C LEU A 175 10.56 10.94 20.21
N SER A 176 10.16 10.55 21.43
CA SER A 176 10.95 10.74 22.65
C SER A 176 11.44 9.43 23.30
N GLY A 177 10.92 8.28 22.88
CA GLY A 177 11.22 6.97 23.46
C GLY A 177 12.34 6.19 22.80
N GLN A 178 12.82 6.59 21.61
CA GLN A 178 13.96 5.95 20.96
C GLN A 178 15.24 6.79 21.15
N PRO A 179 16.39 6.17 21.52
CA PRO A 179 17.68 6.86 21.49
C PRO A 179 18.03 7.38 20.08
N CYS A 180 17.34 6.86 19.05
CA CYS A 180 17.41 7.23 17.64
C CYS A 180 16.11 7.84 17.11
N GLY A 181 15.30 8.51 17.94
CA GLY A 181 14.08 9.23 17.52
C GLY A 181 14.27 10.25 16.38
N THR A 182 15.51 10.43 15.93
CA THR A 182 15.94 11.16 14.75
C THR A 182 15.38 10.63 13.44
N ALA A 183 15.19 9.31 13.22
CA ALA A 183 14.91 8.83 11.85
C ALA A 183 13.46 9.11 11.41
N ILE A 184 12.47 8.76 12.23
CA ILE A 184 11.07 9.15 12.02
C ILE A 184 10.91 10.67 12.01
N GLN A 185 11.59 11.37 12.93
CA GLN A 185 11.56 12.82 12.97
C GLN A 185 12.16 13.43 11.69
N LEU A 186 13.31 12.93 11.24
CA LEU A 186 14.00 13.39 10.03
C LEU A 186 13.16 13.09 8.78
N PHE A 187 12.52 11.92 8.71
CA PHE A 187 11.59 11.58 7.65
C PHE A 187 10.44 12.58 7.61
N ILE A 188 9.74 12.80 8.73
CA ILE A 188 8.65 13.77 8.81
C ILE A 188 9.13 15.17 8.42
N GLU A 189 10.28 15.61 8.94
CA GLU A 189 10.86 16.90 8.59
C GLU A 189 11.17 17.02 7.10
N THR A 190 11.72 15.98 6.48
CA THR A 190 12.08 15.97 5.05
C THR A 190 10.83 15.96 4.17
N GLU A 191 9.85 15.12 4.48
CA GLU A 191 8.58 15.10 3.75
C GLU A 191 7.85 16.44 3.89
N MET A 192 7.86 17.05 5.08
CA MET A 192 7.23 18.36 5.32
C MET A 192 7.86 19.50 4.53
N LEU A 193 9.13 19.39 4.15
CA LEU A 193 9.77 20.36 3.26
C LEU A 193 9.25 20.29 1.81
N ASN A 194 8.69 19.15 1.41
CA ASN A 194 8.15 18.93 0.06
C ASN A 194 6.65 19.25 -0.04
N MET A 195 5.98 19.55 1.09
CA MET A 195 4.55 19.83 1.15
C MET A 195 4.23 21.29 0.81
N ASP A 196 3.02 21.50 0.29
CA ASP A 196 2.44 22.84 0.24
C ASP A 196 1.97 23.32 1.64
N ASN A 197 1.69 24.63 1.76
CA ASN A 197 1.26 25.22 3.02
C ASN A 197 -0.05 24.62 3.57
N ALA A 198 -0.97 24.18 2.71
CA ALA A 198 -2.24 23.63 3.15
C ALA A 198 -2.06 22.23 3.74
N GLN A 199 -1.29 21.37 3.08
CA GLN A 199 -0.90 20.05 3.54
C GLN A 199 -0.12 20.13 4.86
N TYR A 200 0.84 21.06 4.93
CA TYR A 200 1.60 21.35 6.13
C TYR A 200 0.69 21.72 7.31
N CYS A 201 -0.24 22.66 7.11
CA CYS A 201 -1.21 23.04 8.14
C CYS A 201 -2.06 21.86 8.60
N GLN A 202 -2.48 20.95 7.71
CA GLN A 202 -3.25 19.77 8.10
C GLN A 202 -2.47 18.85 9.06
N VAL A 203 -1.20 18.59 8.76
CA VAL A 203 -0.31 17.77 9.61
C VAL A 203 -0.16 18.40 10.99
N LEU A 204 0.07 19.70 11.05
CA LEU A 204 0.20 20.41 12.32
C LEU A 204 -1.06 20.37 13.14
N VAL A 205 -2.22 20.67 12.54
CA VAL A 205 -3.50 20.66 13.24
C VAL A 205 -3.79 19.26 13.81
N ALA A 206 -3.53 18.20 13.04
CA ALA A 206 -3.69 16.82 13.50
C ALA A 206 -2.73 16.50 14.66
N TYR A 207 -1.46 16.89 14.54
CA TYR A 207 -0.46 16.65 15.58
C TYR A 207 -0.75 17.43 16.87
N GLU A 208 -1.10 18.71 16.77
CA GLU A 208 -1.42 19.58 17.91
C GLU A 208 -2.68 19.11 18.64
N ARG A 209 -3.70 18.66 17.91
CA ARG A 209 -4.93 18.08 18.49
C ARG A 209 -4.60 16.98 19.50
N HIS A 210 -3.74 16.04 19.11
CA HIS A 210 -3.34 14.93 19.97
C HIS A 210 -2.29 15.36 21.00
N GLY A 211 -1.37 16.24 20.61
CA GLY A 211 -0.35 16.81 21.50
C GLY A 211 -0.96 17.50 22.72
N LEU A 212 -1.97 18.34 22.52
CA LEU A 212 -2.67 19.06 23.60
C LEU A 212 -3.47 18.11 24.50
N ALA A 213 -4.13 17.09 23.93
CA ALA A 213 -4.88 16.09 24.68
C ALA A 213 -3.99 15.20 25.57
N THR A 214 -2.74 14.99 25.18
CA THR A 214 -1.80 14.09 25.87
C THR A 214 -0.82 14.85 26.77
N ARG A 215 -0.72 16.19 26.65
CA ARG A 215 0.24 17.03 27.38
C ARG A 215 -0.39 17.78 28.56
N SER A 216 -0.50 17.08 29.70
CA SER A 216 -0.17 17.69 31.00
C SER A 216 1.36 17.76 31.21
N ARG A 217 2.20 17.13 30.38
CA ARG A 217 3.63 16.94 30.74
C ARG A 217 4.75 17.05 29.70
N VAL A 218 4.53 17.39 28.43
CA VAL A 218 5.68 17.44 27.49
C VAL A 218 5.63 18.68 26.60
N ARG A 219 5.97 19.86 27.09
CA ARG A 219 6.45 20.92 26.19
C ARG A 219 7.83 20.50 25.73
N THR A 220 8.05 20.21 24.45
CA THR A 220 9.25 20.58 23.67
C THR A 220 9.29 19.91 22.28
N THR A 221 10.15 20.47 21.42
CA THR A 221 10.61 20.11 20.06
C THR A 221 9.73 20.46 18.85
N VAL A 222 8.61 19.78 18.57
CA VAL A 222 7.90 19.99 17.27
C VAL A 222 7.40 21.43 17.08
N SER A 223 6.74 22.04 18.07
CA SER A 223 6.27 23.44 17.96
C SER A 223 7.38 24.46 17.68
N ARG A 224 8.62 24.21 18.15
CA ARG A 224 9.73 25.16 17.96
C ARG A 224 10.38 25.05 16.58
N CYS A 225 10.23 23.93 15.88
CA CYS A 225 10.72 23.78 14.51
C CYS A 225 9.71 24.34 13.50
N VAL A 226 8.43 24.20 13.81
CA VAL A 226 7.29 24.69 13.01
C VAL A 226 7.27 26.21 12.86
N GLU A 227 7.50 26.94 13.96
CA GLU A 227 7.64 28.41 13.90
C GLU A 227 8.84 28.85 13.03
N ARG A 228 9.93 28.07 12.98
CA ARG A 228 11.14 28.43 12.23
C ARG A 228 10.99 28.25 10.71
N SER A 229 10.23 27.25 10.26
CA SER A 229 9.95 27.04 8.84
C SER A 229 9.00 28.10 8.29
N PHE A 230 8.02 28.54 9.08
CA PHE A 230 7.10 29.63 8.71
C PHE A 230 7.84 30.98 8.54
N CYS A 231 8.79 31.29 9.44
CA CYS A 231 9.64 32.48 9.30
C CYS A 231 10.54 32.46 8.06
N ARG A 232 10.97 31.28 7.58
CA ARG A 232 11.78 31.18 6.34
C ARG A 232 10.95 31.30 5.07
N PHE A 233 9.69 30.86 5.09
CA PHE A 233 8.80 30.96 3.93
C PHE A 233 8.30 32.40 3.70
N GLN A 234 8.01 33.14 4.79
CA GLN A 234 7.67 34.57 4.69
C GLN A 234 8.85 35.47 4.31
N ALA A 235 10.09 35.06 4.60
CA ALA A 235 11.29 35.82 4.23
C ALA A 235 11.75 35.61 2.77
N ARG A 236 11.04 34.79 1.99
CA ARG A 236 11.33 34.49 0.58
C ARG A 236 10.20 34.87 -0.38
N SER A 237 9.16 35.52 0.11
CA SER A 237 8.09 36.17 -0.68
C SER A 237 8.32 37.67 -0.70
#